data_AF-R9BX70-F1
#
_entry.id   AF-R9BX70-F1
#
_cell.length_a   1.000
_cell.length_b   1.000
_cell.length_c   1.000
_cell.angle_alpha   90.00
_cell.angle_beta   90.00
_cell.angle_gamma   90.00
#
_symmetry.space_group_name_H-M   'P 1'
#
loop_
_entity.id
_entity.type
_entity.pdbx_description
1 polymer ?
#
loop_
_entity_poly.entity_id
_entity_poly.type
_entity_poly.pdbx_seq_one_letter_code
_entity_poly.pdbx_strand_id
1 'polypeptide(L)'
;MYEYLDRRYALALYEVAEQKGKVQQYLQDLREICSLIDTNNEFYEVIKHPQISTKKKKRTFINIFKGHIDEELLSFLLILIEKIEYFI
;
A
#
# COMPACT_ATOMS: atom_id res chain seq x y z
N MET A 1 8.47 -7.74 -19.13
CA MET A 1 9.38 -7.08 -18.15
C MET A 1 8.71 -6.76 -16.80
N TYR A 2 7.37 -6.68 -16.71
CA TYR A 2 6.63 -6.48 -15.44
C TYR A 2 6.26 -7.75 -14.67
N GLU A 3 6.50 -8.94 -15.22
CA GLU A 3 5.94 -10.23 -14.75
C GLU A 3 6.28 -10.63 -13.30
N TYR A 4 7.16 -9.91 -12.61
CA TYR A 4 7.58 -10.22 -11.24
C TYR A 4 7.70 -9.00 -10.32
N LEU A 5 7.25 -7.82 -10.73
CA LEU A 5 7.44 -6.61 -9.92
C LEU A 5 6.71 -6.73 -8.57
N ASP A 6 5.49 -7.25 -8.58
CA ASP A 6 4.68 -7.49 -7.39
C ASP A 6 5.35 -8.51 -6.46
N ARG A 7 5.93 -9.59 -7.02
CA ARG A 7 6.65 -10.60 -6.24
C ARG A 7 7.93 -10.04 -5.60
N ARG A 8 8.64 -9.16 -6.29
CA ARG A 8 9.84 -8.50 -5.76
C ARG A 8 9.50 -7.56 -4.62
N TYR A 9 8.43 -6.78 -4.75
CA TYR A 9 7.96 -5.91 -3.67
C TYR A 9 7.42 -6.71 -2.48
N ALA A 10 6.67 -7.79 -2.72
CA ALA A 10 6.19 -8.68 -1.67
C ALA A 10 7.35 -9.34 -0.91
N LEU A 11 8.37 -9.83 -1.63
CA LEU A 11 9.55 -10.43 -1.00
C LEU A 11 10.34 -9.39 -0.19
N ALA A 12 10.60 -8.20 -0.75
CA ALA A 12 11.30 -7.14 -0.02
C ALA A 12 10.54 -6.72 1.25
N LEU A 13 9.21 -6.63 1.19
CA LEU A 13 8.39 -6.31 2.36
C LEU A 13 8.43 -7.44 3.40
N TYR A 14 8.40 -8.70 2.94
CA TYR A 14 8.53 -9.87 3.82
C TYR A 14 9.89 -9.88 4.54
N GLU A 15 10.99 -9.68 3.82
CA GLU A 15 12.34 -9.66 4.39
C GLU A 15 12.48 -8.56 5.45
N VAL A 16 11.94 -7.37 5.20
CA VAL A 16 11.93 -6.27 6.17
C VAL A 16 11.09 -6.64 7.41
N ALA A 17 9.92 -7.24 7.21
CA ALA A 17 9.05 -7.67 8.31
C ALA A 17 9.69 -8.78 9.15
N GLU A 18 10.38 -9.73 8.51
CA GLU A 18 11.08 -10.83 9.16
C GLU A 18 12.23 -10.32 10.02
N GLN A 19 13.08 -9.45 9.47
CA GLN A 19 14.18 -8.81 10.21
C GLN A 19 13.71 -8.05 11.45
N LYS A 20 12.48 -7.52 11.43
CA LYS A 20 11.89 -6.75 12.52
C LYS A 20 10.98 -7.57 13.44
N GLY A 21 10.78 -8.86 13.16
CA GLY A 21 9.85 -9.71 13.90
C GLY A 21 8.37 -9.30 13.77
N LYS A 22 8.02 -8.58 12.70
CA LYS A 22 6.68 -8.00 12.47
C LYS A 22 5.86 -8.71 11.39
N VAL A 23 6.30 -9.88 10.91
CA VAL A 23 5.63 -10.61 9.81
C VAL A 23 4.13 -10.77 10.02
N GLN A 24 3.71 -11.20 11.21
CA GLN A 24 2.28 -11.40 11.51
C GLN A 24 1.49 -10.08 11.54
N GLN A 25 2.08 -9.03 12.10
CA GLN A 25 1.47 -7.69 12.12
C GLN A 25 1.28 -7.17 10.69
N TYR A 26 2.31 -7.24 9.86
CA TYR A 26 2.22 -6.77 8.48
C TYR A 26 1.22 -7.58 7.66
N LEU A 27 1.16 -8.89 7.88
CA LEU A 27 0.16 -9.74 7.23
C LEU A 27 -1.27 -9.32 7.62
N GLN A 28 -1.51 -9.02 8.90
CA GLN A 28 -2.79 -8.57 9.39
C GLN A 28 -3.16 -7.20 8.81
N ASP A 29 -2.25 -6.22 8.90
CA ASP A 29 -2.43 -4.87 8.37
C ASP A 29 -2.75 -4.91 6.87
N LEU A 30 -2.01 -5.72 6.09
CA LEU A 30 -2.24 -5.89 4.66
C LEU A 30 -3.61 -6.52 4.35
N ARG A 31 -4.07 -7.48 5.16
CA ARG A 31 -5.41 -8.07 5.00
C ARG A 31 -6.50 -7.03 5.26
N GLU A 32 -6.34 -6.19 6.27
CA GLU A 32 -7.28 -5.11 6.56
C GLU A 32 -7.32 -4.08 5.43
N ILE A 33 -6.15 -3.72 4.88
CA ILE A 33 -6.06 -2.84 3.70
C ILE A 33 -6.81 -3.46 2.52
N CYS A 34 -6.54 -4.71 2.16
CA CYS A 34 -7.23 -5.38 1.05
C CYS A 34 -8.75 -5.44 1.28
N SER A 35 -9.18 -5.81 2.49
CA SER A 35 -10.59 -5.85 2.83
C SER A 35 -11.25 -4.48 2.70
N LEU A 36 -10.60 -3.41 3.13
CA LEU A 36 -11.12 -2.04 3.00
C LEU A 36 -11.22 -1.60 1.54
N ILE A 37 -10.24 -1.97 0.71
CA ILE A 37 -10.27 -1.70 -0.73
C ILE A 37 -11.41 -2.46 -1.41
N ASP A 38 -11.61 -3.73 -1.07
CA ASP A 38 -12.64 -4.58 -1.68
C ASP A 38 -14.06 -4.24 -1.22
N THR A 39 -14.22 -3.74 0.01
CA THR A 39 -15.54 -3.39 0.57
C THR A 39 -15.96 -1.95 0.28
N ASN A 40 -15.01 -1.06 -0.01
CA ASN A 40 -15.29 0.35 -0.27
C ASN A 40 -15.03 0.71 -1.75
N ASN A 41 -16.08 0.60 -2.57
CA ASN A 41 -16.04 0.96 -3.99
C ASN A 41 -15.58 2.41 -4.23
N GLU A 42 -15.94 3.36 -3.37
CA GLU A 42 -15.49 4.75 -3.53
C GLU A 42 -13.99 4.86 -3.34
N PHE A 43 -13.43 4.16 -2.34
CA PHE A 43 -11.99 4.13 -2.12
C PHE A 43 -11.26 3.46 -3.30
N TYR A 44 -11.79 2.36 -3.81
CA TYR A 44 -11.28 1.69 -5.00
C TYR A 44 -11.23 2.61 -6.22
N GLU A 45 -12.33 3.32 -6.49
CA GLU A 45 -12.40 4.29 -7.59
C GLU A 45 -11.38 5.41 -7.41
N VAL A 46 -11.20 5.93 -6.18
CA VAL A 46 -10.18 6.96 -5.90
C VAL A 46 -8.76 6.47 -6.20
N ILE A 47 -8.44 5.22 -5.86
CA ILE A 47 -7.12 4.62 -6.13
C ILE A 47 -6.91 4.49 -7.64
N LYS A 48 -7.92 4.02 -8.37
CA LYS A 48 -7.83 3.78 -9.82
C LYS A 48 -7.95 5.03 -10.67
N HIS A 49 -8.53 6.10 -10.17
CA HIS A 49 -8.80 7.28 -10.98
C HIS A 49 -7.49 7.95 -11.46
N PRO A 50 -7.29 8.11 -12.78
CA PRO A 50 -6.04 8.67 -13.31
C PRO A 50 -5.91 10.18 -13.06
N GLN A 51 -7.01 10.93 -12.97
CA GLN A 51 -6.96 12.38 -12.73
C GLN A 51 -6.79 12.78 -11.26
N ILE A 52 -6.81 11.81 -10.34
CA ILE A 52 -6.54 12.10 -8.93
C ILE A 52 -5.03 12.13 -8.75
N SER A 53 -4.50 13.30 -8.42
CA SER A 53 -3.07 13.48 -8.21
C SER A 53 -2.52 12.54 -7.13
N THR A 54 -1.29 12.08 -7.29
CA THR A 54 -0.58 11.30 -6.26
C THR A 54 -0.59 11.96 -4.90
N LYS A 55 -0.50 13.29 -4.83
CA LYS A 55 -0.61 14.03 -3.56
C LYS A 55 -1.96 13.79 -2.87
N LYS A 56 -3.06 13.77 -3.63
CA LYS A 56 -4.40 13.50 -3.10
C LYS A 56 -4.54 12.03 -2.69
N LYS A 57 -4.06 11.08 -3.49
CA LYS A 57 -4.03 9.65 -3.14
C LYS A 57 -3.25 9.40 -1.85
N LYS A 58 -2.00 9.89 -1.76
CA LYS A 58 -1.17 9.79 -0.56
C LYS A 58 -1.87 10.34 0.68
N ARG A 59 -2.52 11.51 0.56
CA ARG A 59 -3.27 12.09 1.69
C ARG A 59 -4.45 11.22 2.12
N THR A 60 -5.18 10.62 1.18
CA THR A 60 -6.24 9.66 1.50
C THR A 60 -5.69 8.46 2.28
N PHE A 61 -4.59 7.85 1.83
CA PHE A 61 -3.97 6.73 2.56
C PHE A 61 -3.51 7.12 3.96
N ILE A 62 -2.87 8.28 4.12
CA ILE A 62 -2.48 8.79 5.44
C ILE A 62 -3.70 8.97 6.34
N ASN A 63 -4.78 9.55 5.82
CA ASN A 63 -5.98 9.81 6.63
C ASN A 63 -6.69 8.52 7.08
N ILE A 64 -6.65 7.46 6.26
CA ILE A 64 -7.33 6.20 6.56
C ILE A 64 -6.47 5.30 7.47
N PHE A 65 -5.17 5.21 7.21
CA PHE A 65 -4.34 4.16 7.78
C PHE A 65 -3.38 4.63 8.88
N LYS A 66 -3.13 5.93 9.01
CA LYS A 66 -2.22 6.44 10.04
C LYS A 66 -2.75 6.10 11.43
N GLY A 67 -1.93 5.44 12.25
CA GLY A 67 -2.30 4.97 13.59
C GLY A 67 -3.14 3.69 13.61
N HIS A 68 -3.51 3.16 12.45
CA HIS A 68 -4.21 1.88 12.31
C HIS A 68 -3.30 0.75 11.86
N ILE A 69 -2.29 1.06 11.03
CA ILE A 69 -1.26 0.11 10.59
C ILE A 69 0.13 0.57 11.03
N ASP A 70 1.13 -0.30 10.89
CA ASP A 70 2.52 0.04 11.13
C ASP A 70 3.00 1.24 10.26
N GLU A 71 3.73 2.17 10.87
CA GLU A 71 4.16 3.40 10.20
C GLU A 71 5.11 3.15 9.02
N GLU A 72 5.94 2.12 9.09
CA GLU A 72 6.84 1.77 8.00
C GLU A 72 6.09 1.11 6.85
N LEU A 73 5.09 0.28 7.16
CA LEU A 73 4.18 -0.29 6.16
C LEU A 73 3.39 0.82 5.45
N LEU A 74 2.88 1.80 6.19
CA LEU A 74 2.24 2.98 5.60
C LEU A 74 3.22 3.73 4.69
N SER A 75 4.45 3.96 5.14
CA SER A 75 5.47 4.65 4.36
C SER A 75 5.78 3.90 3.05
N PHE A 76 5.85 2.57 3.10
CA PHE A 76 6.00 1.71 1.93
C PHE A 76 4.84 1.87 0.93
N LEU A 77 3.60 1.87 1.40
CA LEU A 77 2.42 2.10 0.54
C LEU A 77 2.47 3.47 -0.15
N LEU A 78 2.92 4.51 0.55
CA LEU A 78 3.08 5.85 -0.06
C LEU A 78 4.14 5.87 -1.15
N ILE A 79 5.24 5.13 -0.99
CA ILE A 79 6.27 4.96 -2.03
C ILE A 79 5.71 4.21 -3.24
N LEU A 80 4.90 3.17 -3.01
CA LEU A 80 4.25 2.43 -4.10
C LEU A 80 3.33 3.34 -4.93
N ILE A 81 2.50 4.17 -4.28
CA ILE A 81 1.62 5.12 -4.96
C ILE A 81 2.42 6.09 -5.84
N GLU A 82 3.57 6.54 -5.35
CA GLU A 82 4.47 7.42 -6.11
C GLU A 82 5.08 6.70 -7.31
N LYS A 83 5.58 5.48 -7.12
CA LYS A 83 6.19 4.68 -8.19
C LYS A 83 5.20 4.34 -9.30
N ILE A 84 3.94 4.00 -8.96
CA ILE A 84 2.92 3.59 -9.94
C ILE A 84 2.62 4.72 -10.94
N GLU A 85 2.61 5.99 -10.52
CA GLU A 85 2.36 7.13 -11.42
C GLU A 85 3.48 7.34 -12.45
N TYR A 86 4.74 6.98 -12.13
CA TYR A 86 5.87 7.12 -13.06
C TYR A 86 5.97 5.98 -14.10
N PHE A 87 5.20 4.91 -13.94
CA PHE A 87 5.26 3.74 -14.81
C PHE A 87 4.10 3.67 -15.82
N ILE A 88 3.17 4.62 -15.77
CA ILE A 88 2.06 4.81 -16.73
C ILE A 88 2.41 6.00 -17.62
#